data_AF-A0A0T9TJM3-F1
#
_entry.id   AF-A0A0T9TJM3-F1
#
_cell.length_a   1.000
_cell.length_b   1.000
_cell.length_c   1.000
_cell.angle_alpha   90.00
_cell.angle_beta   90.00
_cell.angle_gamma   90.00
#
_symmetry.space_group_name_H-M   'P 1'
#
loop_
_entity.id
_entity.type
_entity.pdbx_description
1 polymer ?
#
loop_
_entity_poly.entity_id
_entity_poly.type
_entity_poly.pdbx_seq_one_letter_code
_entity_poly.pdbx_strand_id
1 'polypeptide(L)'
;MSFLKHITIRMALLFLVIFLLLWGGVSIFTLFSLNQLTHSLQVSSNQQKSVSIINKGNDQYFRVATRLIRAAIYRQNGAKADADRELTSAGAALKNTQEDLARFKLQSHVAIDPLLADKAIQSWSELLSKGVEPMFKAVKEDRYEDFQRVFNHDYRSLSREFGSAVEGDNSAVDKATVRVALLVTWCQQALLAALVAGIIILFLTDRYWVNFLVRPLDLIKTHFKRLAEGQLGRPMAEFGRNHEQHYRKLTPYCRYYRRNKQYCLPDKYSGVECRS
;
A
#
# COMPACT_ATOMS: atom_id res chain seq x y z
N MET A 1 -37.11 -19.36 -20.03
CA MET A 1 -35.71 -19.12 -20.47
C MET A 1 -35.65 -18.09 -21.61
N SER A 2 -35.85 -16.79 -21.30
CA SER A 2 -35.69 -15.67 -22.26
C SER A 2 -34.33 -14.98 -22.14
N PHE A 3 -33.47 -15.48 -21.25
CA PHE A 3 -32.27 -14.80 -20.77
C PHE A 3 -31.12 -14.76 -21.82
N LEU A 4 -31.12 -15.71 -22.77
CA LEU A 4 -30.07 -15.85 -23.78
C LEU A 4 -30.22 -14.93 -25.00
N LYS A 5 -31.31 -14.18 -25.09
CA LYS A 5 -31.69 -13.39 -26.28
C LYS A 5 -31.22 -11.92 -26.24
N HIS A 6 -30.82 -11.44 -25.05
CA HIS A 6 -30.29 -10.09 -24.82
C HIS A 6 -28.76 -10.04 -24.72
N ILE A 7 -28.08 -11.12 -25.08
CA ILE A 7 -26.67 -11.37 -24.76
C ILE A 7 -25.70 -10.52 -25.58
N THR A 8 -25.97 -10.14 -26.82
CA THR A 8 -24.94 -9.51 -27.68
C THR A 8 -24.45 -8.14 -27.17
N ILE A 9 -25.37 -7.22 -26.84
CA ILE A 9 -25.03 -5.90 -26.26
C ILE A 9 -24.74 -6.02 -24.75
N ARG A 10 -25.49 -6.86 -24.02
CA ARG A 10 -25.24 -7.06 -22.59
C ARG A 10 -23.87 -7.65 -22.31
N MET A 11 -23.33 -8.52 -23.17
CA MET A 11 -21.99 -9.09 -22.97
C MET A 11 -20.87 -8.05 -23.17
N ALA A 12 -20.97 -7.17 -24.17
CA ALA A 12 -20.03 -6.06 -24.31
C ALA A 12 -20.11 -5.12 -23.10
N LEU A 13 -21.32 -4.84 -22.62
CA LEU A 13 -21.55 -4.05 -21.42
C LEU A 13 -21.06 -4.75 -20.14
N LEU A 14 -21.14 -6.10 -20.08
CA LEU A 14 -20.59 -6.91 -18.99
C LEU A 14 -19.06 -6.84 -18.94
N PHE A 15 -18.36 -6.94 -20.08
CA PHE A 15 -16.90 -6.76 -20.11
C PHE A 15 -16.49 -5.36 -19.66
N LEU A 16 -17.23 -4.32 -20.07
CA LEU A 16 -17.00 -2.95 -19.61
C LEU A 16 -17.25 -2.80 -18.10
N VAL A 17 -18.31 -3.40 -17.57
CA VAL A 17 -18.63 -3.39 -16.13
C VAL A 17 -17.55 -4.13 -15.33
N ILE A 18 -17.09 -5.29 -15.81
CA ILE A 18 -16.00 -6.05 -15.18
C ILE A 18 -14.70 -5.23 -15.19
N PHE A 19 -14.39 -4.56 -16.30
CA PHE A 19 -13.23 -3.69 -16.41
C PHE A 19 -13.32 -2.51 -15.42
N LEU A 20 -14.47 -1.84 -15.34
CA LEU A 20 -14.72 -0.78 -14.36
C LEU A 20 -14.63 -1.26 -12.91
N LEU A 21 -15.16 -2.45 -12.61
CA LEU A 21 -15.05 -3.05 -11.27
C LEU A 21 -13.60 -3.39 -10.93
N LEU A 22 -12.84 -3.92 -11.89
CA LEU A 22 -11.43 -4.24 -11.70
C LEU A 22 -10.62 -2.96 -11.43
N TRP A 23 -10.80 -1.92 -12.23
CA TRP A 23 -10.14 -0.62 -12.01
C TRP A 23 -10.59 0.07 -10.73
N GLY A 24 -11.88 -0.02 -10.39
CA GLY A 24 -12.41 0.48 -9.12
C GLY A 24 -11.79 -0.24 -7.92
N GLY A 25 -11.71 -1.57 -7.96
CA GLY A 25 -11.09 -2.39 -6.91
C GLY A 25 -9.60 -2.08 -6.74
N VAL A 26 -8.87 -1.93 -7.85
CA VAL A 26 -7.44 -1.56 -7.83
C VAL A 26 -7.24 -0.16 -7.27
N SER A 27 -8.08 0.80 -7.67
CA SER A 27 -8.03 2.18 -7.16
C SER A 27 -8.35 2.26 -5.66
N ILE A 28 -9.35 1.52 -5.19
CA ILE A 28 -9.68 1.43 -3.76
C ILE A 28 -8.52 0.78 -2.99
N PHE A 29 -7.94 -0.29 -3.54
CA PHE A 29 -6.80 -0.98 -2.95
C PHE A 29 -5.55 -0.09 -2.88
N THR A 30 -5.23 0.66 -3.93
CA THR A 30 -4.10 1.60 -3.93
C THR A 30 -4.32 2.73 -2.94
N LEU A 31 -5.53 3.30 -2.83
CA LEU A 31 -5.85 4.30 -1.83
C LEU A 31 -5.72 3.76 -0.40
N PHE A 32 -6.20 2.53 -0.15
CA PHE A 32 -6.04 1.87 1.15
C PHE A 32 -4.57 1.65 1.49
N SER A 33 -3.79 1.11 0.55
CA SER A 33 -2.36 0.90 0.77
C SER A 33 -1.60 2.22 0.93
N LEU A 34 -1.92 3.26 0.16
CA LEU A 34 -1.30 4.57 0.29
C LEU A 34 -1.61 5.20 1.65
N ASN A 35 -2.84 5.05 2.16
CA ASN A 35 -3.21 5.48 3.49
C ASN A 35 -2.41 4.71 4.57
N GLN A 36 -2.29 3.39 4.42
CA GLN A 36 -1.51 2.56 5.35
C GLN A 36 0.00 2.89 5.30
N LEU A 37 0.55 3.16 4.12
CA LEU A 37 1.93 3.62 3.92
C LEU A 37 2.13 5.01 4.52
N THR A 38 1.21 5.95 4.31
CA THR A 38 1.28 7.31 4.85
C THR A 38 1.21 7.30 6.38
N HIS A 39 0.27 6.53 6.95
CA HIS A 39 0.19 6.31 8.39
C HIS A 39 1.50 5.71 8.93
N SER A 40 2.05 4.70 8.26
CA SER A 40 3.29 4.06 8.69
C SER A 40 4.54 4.93 8.52
N LEU A 41 4.58 5.81 7.51
CA LEU A 41 5.68 6.76 7.28
C LEU A 41 5.67 7.91 8.30
N GLN A 42 4.48 8.43 8.60
CA GLN A 42 4.30 9.46 9.63
C GLN A 42 4.67 8.92 11.03
N VAL A 43 4.28 7.67 11.32
CA VAL A 43 4.77 6.87 12.45
C VAL A 43 6.29 6.73 12.38
N SER A 44 6.86 6.27 11.26
CA SER A 44 8.30 6.01 11.10
C SER A 44 9.18 7.24 11.34
N SER A 45 8.78 8.44 10.90
CA SER A 45 9.58 9.67 11.11
C SER A 45 9.65 10.07 12.58
N ASN A 46 8.51 10.01 13.29
CA ASN A 46 8.46 10.30 14.72
C ASN A 46 9.12 9.19 15.55
N GLN A 47 8.98 7.93 15.11
CA GLN A 47 9.64 6.76 15.70
C GLN A 47 11.16 6.87 15.60
N GLN A 48 11.71 7.18 14.41
CA GLN A 48 13.16 7.31 14.21
C GLN A 48 13.77 8.41 15.07
N LYS A 49 13.05 9.52 15.29
CA LYS A 49 13.49 10.55 16.25
C LYS A 49 13.51 10.02 17.68
N SER A 50 12.47 9.30 18.10
CA SER A 50 12.38 8.69 19.43
C SER A 50 13.51 7.69 19.67
N VAL A 51 13.72 6.77 18.71
CA VAL A 51 14.82 5.79 18.71
C VAL A 51 16.19 6.46 18.69
N SER A 52 16.36 7.54 17.92
CA SER A 52 17.62 8.27 17.91
C SER A 52 17.92 8.91 19.27
N ILE A 53 16.91 9.44 19.97
CA ILE A 53 17.09 10.06 21.29
C ILE A 53 17.44 8.99 22.32
N ILE A 54 16.73 7.86 22.34
CA ILE A 54 17.01 6.80 23.33
C ILE A 54 18.38 6.14 23.09
N ASN A 55 18.76 5.89 21.83
CA ASN A 55 20.08 5.35 21.50
C ASN A 55 21.21 6.33 21.79
N LYS A 56 20.98 7.63 21.57
CA LYS A 56 21.95 8.67 21.97
C LYS A 56 22.08 8.73 23.49
N GLY A 57 20.96 8.68 24.22
CA GLY A 57 20.95 8.57 25.68
C GLY A 57 21.72 7.35 26.19
N ASN A 58 21.52 6.21 25.54
CA ASN A 58 22.25 4.96 25.79
C ASN A 58 23.76 5.14 25.65
N ASP A 59 24.23 5.69 24.53
CA ASP A 59 25.66 6.00 24.32
C ASP A 59 26.20 7.00 25.37
N GLN A 60 25.44 8.06 25.67
CA GLN A 60 25.88 9.08 26.63
C GLN A 60 26.03 8.52 28.05
N TYR A 61 25.10 7.71 28.58
CA TYR A 61 25.28 7.18 29.94
C TYR A 61 26.45 6.20 30.03
N PHE A 62 26.71 5.38 29.00
CA PHE A 62 27.87 4.49 28.98
C PHE A 62 29.17 5.30 29.00
N ARG A 63 29.22 6.44 28.29
CA ARG A 63 30.34 7.39 28.38
C ARG A 63 30.48 7.96 29.78
N VAL A 64 29.39 8.32 30.45
CA VAL A 64 29.44 8.78 31.85
C VAL A 64 30.04 7.71 32.75
N ALA A 65 29.50 6.49 32.70
CA ALA A 65 29.97 5.39 33.53
C ALA A 65 31.46 5.08 33.32
N THR A 66 31.91 5.00 32.06
CA THR A 66 33.31 4.75 31.71
C THR A 66 34.24 5.87 32.20
N ARG A 67 33.82 7.13 32.06
CA ARG A 67 34.58 8.29 32.56
C ARG A 67 34.64 8.30 34.09
N LEU A 68 33.54 7.96 34.77
CA LEU A 68 33.49 7.86 36.23
C LEU A 68 34.39 6.75 36.77
N ILE A 69 34.41 5.57 36.12
CA ILE A 69 35.34 4.49 36.46
C ILE A 69 36.78 4.98 36.36
N ARG A 70 37.15 5.65 35.26
CA ARG A 70 38.50 6.20 35.08
C ARG A 70 38.84 7.28 36.10
N ALA A 71 37.91 8.20 36.37
CA ALA A 71 38.08 9.23 37.39
C ALA A 71 38.30 8.62 38.79
N ALA A 72 37.51 7.59 39.16
CA ALA A 72 37.66 6.89 40.43
C ALA A 72 39.04 6.22 40.57
N ILE A 73 39.54 5.58 39.51
CA ILE A 73 40.87 4.97 39.47
C ILE A 73 41.96 6.04 39.62
N TYR A 74 41.86 7.16 38.89
CA TYR A 74 42.82 8.26 39.02
C TYR A 74 42.83 8.88 40.42
N ARG A 75 41.67 9.02 41.07
CA ARG A 75 41.59 9.46 42.47
C ARG A 75 42.30 8.49 43.41
N GLN A 76 42.06 7.19 43.26
CA GLN A 76 42.71 6.14 44.06
C GLN A 76 44.24 6.14 43.89
N ASN A 77 44.72 6.40 42.67
CA ASN A 77 46.14 6.45 42.34
C ASN A 77 46.82 7.81 42.65
N GLY A 78 46.08 8.77 43.23
CA GLY A 78 46.60 10.11 43.55
C GLY A 78 46.73 11.07 42.36
N ALA A 79 46.34 10.66 41.14
CA ALA A 79 46.36 11.46 39.92
C ALA A 79 45.15 12.43 39.84
N LYS A 80 45.08 13.38 40.79
CA LYS A 80 43.91 14.27 40.96
C LYS A 80 43.57 15.09 39.71
N ALA A 81 44.58 15.63 39.01
CA ALA A 81 44.36 16.45 37.82
C ALA A 81 43.68 15.67 36.68
N ASP A 82 44.06 14.41 36.47
CA ASP A 82 43.45 13.58 35.43
C ASP A 82 42.06 13.08 35.85
N ALA A 83 41.87 12.81 37.15
CA ALA A 83 40.55 12.54 37.71
C ALA A 83 39.58 13.69 37.49
N ASP A 84 40.01 14.94 37.70
CA ASP A 84 39.18 16.14 37.53
C ASP A 84 38.77 16.38 36.07
N ARG A 85 39.68 16.08 35.13
CA ARG A 85 39.38 16.12 33.69
C ARG A 85 38.31 15.11 33.32
N GLU A 86 38.47 13.85 33.76
CA GLU A 86 37.48 12.80 33.51
C GLU A 86 36.15 13.11 34.18
N LEU A 87 36.16 13.66 35.41
CA LEU A 87 34.95 14.04 36.14
C LEU A 87 34.19 15.19 35.46
N THR A 88 34.89 16.20 34.96
CA THR A 88 34.28 17.30 34.19
C THR A 88 33.64 16.77 32.90
N SER A 89 34.35 15.89 32.21
CA SER A 89 33.86 15.23 31.00
C SER A 89 32.65 14.33 31.29
N ALA A 90 32.66 13.60 32.42
CA ALA A 90 31.53 12.82 32.89
C ALA A 90 30.31 13.71 33.20
N GLY A 91 30.52 14.87 33.83
CA GLY A 91 29.45 15.80 34.18
C GLY A 91 28.75 16.38 32.95
N ALA A 92 29.51 16.71 31.91
CA ALA A 92 28.96 17.15 30.62
C ALA A 92 28.11 16.05 29.95
N ALA A 93 28.60 14.80 29.92
CA ALA A 93 27.83 13.68 29.38
C ALA A 93 26.59 13.35 30.22
N LEU A 94 26.66 13.51 31.55
CA LEU A 94 25.53 13.32 32.46
C LEU A 94 24.42 14.34 32.17
N LYS A 95 24.80 15.61 32.02
CA LYS A 95 23.86 16.66 31.61
C LYS A 95 23.21 16.36 30.26
N ASN A 96 24.01 15.94 29.26
CA ASN A 96 23.49 15.58 27.94
C ASN A 96 22.46 14.44 28.00
N THR A 97 22.73 13.37 28.75
CA THR A 97 21.76 12.27 28.88
C THR A 97 20.51 12.67 29.68
N GLN A 98 20.62 13.57 30.66
CA GLN A 98 19.45 14.12 31.37
C GLN A 98 18.57 14.96 30.44
N GLU A 99 19.19 15.79 29.58
CA GLU A 99 18.49 16.58 28.57
C GLU A 99 17.88 15.70 27.46
N ASP A 100 18.55 14.63 27.05
CA ASP A 100 18.00 13.65 26.10
C ASP A 100 16.79 12.92 26.72
N LEU A 101 16.83 12.54 28.01
CA LEU A 101 15.69 11.97 28.73
C LEU A 101 14.51 12.96 28.84
N ALA A 102 14.78 14.23 29.17
CA ALA A 102 13.74 15.25 29.22
C ALA A 102 13.07 15.46 27.86
N ARG A 103 13.87 15.48 26.78
CA ARG A 103 13.35 15.53 25.40
C ARG A 103 12.53 14.30 25.04
N PHE A 104 12.98 13.11 25.46
CA PHE A 104 12.24 11.87 25.25
C PHE A 104 10.86 11.94 25.92
N LYS A 105 10.79 12.35 27.20
CA LYS A 105 9.53 12.50 27.96
C LYS A 105 8.52 13.48 27.34
N LEU A 106 9.00 14.53 26.67
CA LEU A 106 8.15 15.55 26.03
C LEU A 106 7.64 15.13 24.65
N GLN A 107 8.25 14.11 24.03
CA GLN A 107 7.89 13.68 22.69
C GLN A 107 6.68 12.76 22.74
N SER A 108 5.71 12.99 21.85
CA SER A 108 4.54 12.11 21.76
C SER A 108 4.94 10.76 21.13
N HIS A 109 4.86 9.69 21.92
CA HIS A 109 5.23 8.33 21.51
C HIS A 109 4.08 7.56 20.83
N VAL A 110 3.18 8.23 20.09
CA VAL A 110 1.96 7.64 19.47
C VAL A 110 2.22 6.38 18.63
N ALA A 111 3.45 6.24 18.15
CA ALA A 111 3.90 5.19 17.25
C ALA A 111 4.58 3.99 17.96
N ILE A 112 4.87 4.09 19.27
CA ILE A 112 5.38 3.02 20.13
C ILE A 112 4.24 2.57 21.07
N ASP A 113 4.23 1.31 21.49
CA ASP A 113 3.38 0.88 22.59
C ASP A 113 3.64 1.79 23.81
N PRO A 114 2.63 2.49 24.36
CA PRO A 114 2.81 3.37 25.52
C PRO A 114 3.53 2.66 26.67
N LEU A 115 3.31 1.35 26.85
CA LEU A 115 3.98 0.54 27.87
C LEU A 115 5.49 0.43 27.66
N LEU A 116 5.95 0.34 26.40
CA LEU A 116 7.38 0.27 26.08
C LEU A 116 8.06 1.63 26.29
N ALA A 117 7.38 2.71 25.89
CA ALA A 117 7.88 4.07 26.10
C ALA A 117 7.96 4.40 27.60
N ASP A 118 6.94 4.07 28.38
CA ASP A 118 6.92 4.27 29.83
C ASP A 118 8.01 3.44 30.52
N LYS A 119 8.20 2.18 30.12
CA LYS A 119 9.27 1.33 30.64
C LYS A 119 10.66 1.90 30.32
N ALA A 120 10.87 2.43 29.12
CA ALA A 120 12.12 3.11 28.75
C ALA A 120 12.35 4.37 29.59
N ILE A 121 11.32 5.21 29.77
CA ILE A 121 11.39 6.42 30.60
C ILE A 121 11.71 6.06 32.05
N GLN A 122 11.04 5.06 32.60
CA GLN A 122 11.22 4.63 33.98
C GLN A 122 12.63 4.09 34.19
N SER A 123 13.03 3.07 33.42
CA SER A 123 14.35 2.45 33.55
C SER A 123 15.49 3.44 33.33
N TRP A 124 15.37 4.37 32.38
CA TRP A 124 16.35 5.43 32.17
C TRP A 124 16.39 6.42 33.35
N SER A 125 15.23 6.85 33.84
CA SER A 125 15.14 7.78 34.99
C SER A 125 15.75 7.14 36.25
N GLU A 126 15.46 5.86 36.50
CA GLU A 126 16.01 5.12 37.63
C GLU A 126 17.52 4.90 37.49
N LEU A 127 18.01 4.54 36.29
CA LEU A 127 19.44 4.42 36.03
C LEU A 127 20.20 5.73 36.34
N LEU A 128 19.67 6.87 35.90
CA LEU A 128 20.32 8.16 36.17
C LEU A 128 20.27 8.52 37.66
N SER A 129 19.08 8.48 38.27
CA SER A 129 18.89 8.95 39.65
C SER A 129 19.44 8.03 40.73
N LYS A 130 19.37 6.70 40.55
CA LYS A 130 19.80 5.71 41.54
C LYS A 130 21.18 5.11 41.24
N GLY A 131 21.66 5.20 40.00
CA GLY A 131 22.95 4.64 39.59
C GLY A 131 23.99 5.72 39.29
N VAL A 132 23.80 6.44 38.18
CA VAL A 132 24.83 7.33 37.61
C VAL A 132 25.07 8.57 38.46
N GLU A 133 24.02 9.23 38.97
CA GLU A 133 24.14 10.42 39.83
C GLU A 133 24.83 10.12 41.17
N PRO A 134 24.47 9.06 41.92
CA PRO A 134 25.19 8.66 43.12
C PRO A 134 26.65 8.29 42.83
N MET A 135 26.94 7.59 41.72
CA MET A 135 28.32 7.33 41.30
C MET A 135 29.08 8.63 41.05
N PHE A 136 28.47 9.59 40.35
CA PHE A 136 29.09 10.89 40.08
C PHE A 136 29.41 11.64 41.38
N LYS A 137 28.46 11.68 42.32
CA LYS A 137 28.63 12.31 43.62
C LYS A 137 29.73 11.64 44.44
N ALA A 138 29.77 10.31 44.45
CA ALA A 138 30.77 9.54 45.18
C ALA A 138 32.19 9.83 44.66
N VAL A 139 32.39 9.84 43.34
CA VAL A 139 33.70 10.18 42.75
C VAL A 139 34.09 11.64 43.01
N LYS A 140 33.13 12.57 42.93
CA LYS A 140 33.38 14.01 43.20
C LYS A 140 33.83 14.27 44.63
N GLU A 141 33.30 13.52 45.59
CA GLU A 141 33.57 13.67 47.02
C GLU A 141 34.71 12.75 47.51
N ASP A 142 35.48 12.14 46.59
CA ASP A 142 36.55 11.18 46.89
C ASP A 142 36.08 9.94 47.72
N ARG A 143 34.79 9.60 47.66
CA ARG A 143 34.19 8.46 48.35
C ARG A 143 34.24 7.20 47.49
N TYR A 144 35.43 6.63 47.36
CA TYR A 144 35.68 5.47 46.48
C TYR A 144 34.89 4.21 46.86
N GLU A 145 34.75 3.91 48.15
CA GLU A 145 33.99 2.74 48.63
C GLU A 145 32.50 2.85 48.29
N ASP A 146 31.93 4.06 48.40
CA ASP A 146 30.55 4.33 48.02
C ASP A 146 30.37 4.18 46.51
N PHE A 147 31.33 4.66 45.71
CA PHE A 147 31.33 4.45 44.26
C PHE A 147 31.33 2.95 43.92
N GLN A 148 32.21 2.15 44.53
CA GLN A 148 32.27 0.71 44.27
C GLN A 148 30.97 0.01 44.65
N ARG A 149 30.35 0.39 45.78
CA ARG A 149 29.09 -0.19 46.22
C ARG A 149 27.97 0.06 45.20
N VAL A 150 27.77 1.31 44.82
CA VAL A 150 26.74 1.69 43.84
C VAL A 150 27.02 1.05 42.48
N PHE A 151 28.27 1.05 42.02
CA PHE A 151 28.64 0.44 40.74
C PHE A 151 28.35 -1.06 40.72
N ASN A 152 28.73 -1.78 41.79
CA ASN A 152 28.64 -3.23 41.83
C ASN A 152 27.23 -3.75 42.07
N HIS A 153 26.41 -3.03 42.84
CA HIS A 153 25.07 -3.47 43.25
C HIS A 153 23.98 -2.81 42.40
N ASP A 154 23.89 -1.48 42.42
CA ASP A 154 22.74 -0.75 41.88
C ASP A 154 22.88 -0.53 40.37
N TYR A 155 24.00 0.06 39.93
CA TYR A 155 24.22 0.45 38.53
C TYR A 155 24.12 -0.72 37.55
N ARG A 156 24.70 -1.89 37.88
CA ARG A 156 24.70 -3.05 36.97
C ARG A 156 23.33 -3.64 36.70
N SER A 157 22.40 -3.59 37.67
CA SER A 157 21.03 -4.05 37.43
C SER A 157 20.28 -3.02 36.59
N LEU A 158 20.35 -1.74 37.00
CA LEU A 158 19.69 -0.64 36.32
C LEU A 158 20.14 -0.48 34.86
N SER A 159 21.43 -0.64 34.58
CA SER A 159 21.97 -0.57 33.21
C SER A 159 21.45 -1.70 32.32
N ARG A 160 21.28 -2.92 32.87
CA ARG A 160 20.69 -4.05 32.13
C ARG A 160 19.21 -3.84 31.86
N GLU A 161 18.46 -3.33 32.83
CA GLU A 161 17.03 -3.03 32.66
C GLU A 161 16.80 -1.97 31.59
N PHE A 162 17.57 -0.88 31.62
CA PHE A 162 17.50 0.15 30.58
C PHE A 162 17.93 -0.39 29.21
N GLY A 163 19.02 -1.18 29.15
CA GLY A 163 19.46 -1.83 27.91
C GLY A 163 18.38 -2.71 27.29
N SER A 164 17.66 -3.49 28.11
CA SER A 164 16.53 -4.30 27.67
C SER A 164 15.36 -3.45 27.17
N ALA A 165 15.09 -2.30 27.78
CA ALA A 165 14.07 -1.38 27.30
C ALA A 165 14.42 -0.77 25.92
N VAL A 166 15.69 -0.40 25.71
CA VAL A 166 16.20 0.08 24.42
C VAL A 166 16.10 -0.98 23.33
N GLU A 167 16.46 -2.22 23.63
CA GLU A 167 16.36 -3.33 22.68
C GLU A 167 14.90 -3.66 22.33
N GLY A 168 14.01 -3.62 23.32
CA GLY A 168 12.56 -3.74 23.12
C GLY A 168 12.03 -2.68 22.15
N ASP A 169 12.40 -1.41 22.35
CA ASP A 169 12.00 -0.28 21.49
C ASP A 169 12.53 -0.44 20.06
N ASN A 170 13.82 -0.72 19.90
CA ASN A 170 14.45 -0.95 18.58
C ASN A 170 13.76 -2.09 17.81
N SER A 171 13.45 -3.21 18.49
CA SER A 171 12.79 -4.36 17.86
C SER A 171 11.36 -4.06 17.37
N ALA A 172 10.65 -3.14 18.04
CA ALA A 172 9.31 -2.72 17.62
C ALA A 172 9.36 -1.88 16.34
N VAL A 173 10.40 -1.05 16.19
CA VAL A 173 10.64 -0.23 15.00
C VAL A 173 10.97 -1.11 13.79
N ASP A 174 11.88 -2.07 13.93
CA ASP A 174 12.27 -2.96 12.84
C ASP A 174 11.05 -3.72 12.27
N LYS A 175 10.16 -4.20 13.14
CA LYS A 175 8.91 -4.87 12.73
C LYS A 175 7.98 -3.94 11.95
N ALA A 176 7.92 -2.66 12.31
CA ALA A 176 7.13 -1.66 11.58
C ALA A 176 7.71 -1.39 10.19
N THR A 177 9.05 -1.30 10.07
CA THR A 177 9.74 -1.08 8.79
C THR A 177 9.56 -2.25 7.83
N VAL A 178 9.65 -3.50 8.31
CA VAL A 178 9.41 -4.70 7.48
C VAL A 178 7.97 -4.74 6.96
N ARG A 179 6.98 -4.34 7.77
CA ARG A 179 5.57 -4.29 7.34
C ARG A 179 5.36 -3.31 6.19
N VAL A 180 6.02 -2.15 6.22
CA VAL A 180 5.96 -1.14 5.15
C VAL A 180 6.51 -1.71 3.84
N ALA A 181 7.68 -2.35 3.89
CA ALA A 181 8.29 -2.97 2.71
C ALA A 181 7.36 -4.01 2.07
N LEU A 182 6.73 -4.85 2.88
CA LEU A 182 5.80 -5.88 2.41
C LEU A 182 4.58 -5.25 1.70
N LEU A 183 3.99 -4.19 2.28
CA LEU A 183 2.85 -3.49 1.68
C LEU A 183 3.18 -2.88 0.31
N VAL A 184 4.36 -2.27 0.17
CA VAL A 184 4.82 -1.73 -1.12
C VAL A 184 4.90 -2.84 -2.17
N THR A 185 5.43 -4.01 -1.81
CA THR A 185 5.54 -5.15 -2.73
C THR A 185 4.18 -5.68 -3.16
N TRP A 186 3.23 -5.84 -2.24
CA TRP A 186 1.86 -6.26 -2.57
C TRP A 186 1.15 -5.26 -3.48
N CYS A 187 1.36 -3.97 -3.26
CA CYS A 187 0.82 -2.92 -4.11
C CYS A 187 1.36 -2.98 -5.54
N GLN A 188 2.67 -3.17 -5.69
CA GLN A 188 3.31 -3.33 -7.00
C GLN A 188 2.79 -4.56 -7.73
N GLN A 189 2.67 -5.70 -7.04
CA GLN A 189 2.16 -6.93 -7.63
C GLN A 189 0.68 -6.82 -8.03
N ALA A 190 -0.15 -6.18 -7.20
CA ALA A 190 -1.56 -5.95 -7.51
C ALA A 190 -1.75 -5.04 -8.74
N LEU A 191 -0.95 -3.97 -8.85
CA LEU A 191 -0.97 -3.08 -10.01
C LEU A 191 -0.52 -3.79 -11.29
N LEU A 192 0.53 -4.61 -11.21
CA LEU A 192 1.01 -5.39 -12.36
C LEU A 192 -0.03 -6.42 -12.81
N ALA A 193 -0.64 -7.14 -11.87
CA ALA A 193 -1.70 -8.11 -12.17
C ALA A 193 -2.94 -7.44 -12.80
N ALA A 194 -3.32 -6.27 -12.29
CA ALA A 194 -4.41 -5.46 -12.85
C ALA A 194 -4.13 -5.01 -14.29
N LEU A 195 -2.89 -4.58 -14.57
CA LEU A 195 -2.47 -4.18 -15.91
C LEU A 195 -2.58 -5.36 -16.90
N VAL A 196 -2.07 -6.54 -16.51
CA VAL A 196 -2.14 -7.75 -17.34
C VAL A 196 -3.60 -8.17 -17.57
N ALA A 197 -4.44 -8.17 -16.53
CA ALA A 197 -5.86 -8.47 -16.65
C ALA A 197 -6.59 -7.47 -17.57
N GLY A 198 -6.25 -6.18 -17.49
CA GLY A 198 -6.78 -5.15 -18.38
C GLY A 198 -6.44 -5.41 -19.86
N ILE A 199 -5.19 -5.78 -20.16
CA ILE A 199 -4.76 -6.14 -21.53
C ILE A 199 -5.53 -7.36 -22.04
N ILE A 200 -5.70 -8.38 -21.20
CA ILE A 200 -6.48 -9.59 -21.54
C ILE A 200 -7.93 -9.21 -21.88
N ILE A 201 -8.58 -8.39 -21.05
CA ILE A 201 -9.97 -7.95 -21.27
C ILE A 201 -10.09 -7.12 -22.56
N LEU A 202 -9.13 -6.23 -22.84
CA LEU A 202 -9.11 -5.45 -24.09
C LEU A 202 -9.03 -6.36 -25.33
N PHE A 203 -8.13 -7.34 -25.30
CA PHE A 203 -7.98 -8.29 -26.40
C PHE A 203 -9.25 -9.15 -26.61
N LEU A 204 -9.86 -9.63 -25.53
CA LEU A 204 -11.13 -10.35 -25.56
C LEU A 204 -12.27 -9.49 -26.11
N THR A 205 -12.31 -8.21 -25.72
CA THR A 205 -13.32 -7.25 -26.18
C THR A 205 -13.16 -7.02 -27.68
N ASP A 206 -11.97 -6.70 -28.18
CA ASP A 206 -11.71 -6.50 -29.61
C ASP A 206 -12.12 -7.73 -30.45
N ARG A 207 -11.67 -8.92 -30.04
CA ARG A 207 -12.02 -10.19 -30.69
C ARG A 207 -13.53 -10.41 -30.73
N TYR A 208 -14.24 -10.05 -29.64
CA TYR A 208 -15.69 -10.15 -29.55
C TYR A 208 -16.40 -9.16 -30.50
N TRP A 209 -15.98 -7.89 -30.55
CA TRP A 209 -16.56 -6.87 -31.44
C TRP A 209 -16.43 -7.25 -32.92
N VAL A 210 -15.26 -7.71 -33.36
CA VAL A 210 -15.04 -8.12 -34.76
C VAL A 210 -15.93 -9.30 -35.15
N ASN A 211 -16.02 -10.32 -34.28
CA ASN A 211 -16.75 -11.54 -34.60
C ASN A 211 -18.28 -11.37 -34.52
N PHE A 212 -18.78 -10.55 -33.60
CA PHE A 212 -20.21 -10.41 -33.34
C PHE A 212 -20.87 -9.14 -33.90
N LEU A 213 -20.13 -8.07 -34.20
CA LEU A 213 -20.68 -6.88 -34.86
C LEU A 213 -20.24 -6.73 -36.31
N VAL A 214 -18.94 -6.81 -36.59
CA VAL A 214 -18.41 -6.44 -37.93
C VAL A 214 -18.74 -7.50 -38.99
N ARG A 215 -18.41 -8.77 -38.72
CA ARG A 215 -18.70 -9.88 -39.66
C ARG A 215 -20.18 -10.01 -40.07
N PRO A 216 -21.17 -9.95 -39.16
CA PRO A 216 -22.57 -10.02 -39.58
C PRO A 216 -23.04 -8.77 -40.34
N LEU A 217 -22.47 -7.59 -40.08
CA LEU A 217 -22.76 -6.37 -40.85
C LEU A 217 -22.28 -6.49 -42.31
N ASP A 218 -21.08 -7.03 -42.53
CA ASP A 218 -20.56 -7.24 -43.87
C ASP A 218 -21.34 -8.32 -44.65
N LEU A 219 -21.81 -9.36 -43.96
CA LEU A 219 -22.73 -10.35 -44.54
C LEU A 219 -24.06 -9.70 -44.97
N ILE A 220 -24.64 -8.83 -44.14
CA ILE A 220 -25.88 -8.11 -44.47
C ILE A 220 -25.68 -7.17 -45.65
N LYS A 221 -24.58 -6.40 -45.71
CA LYS A 221 -24.24 -5.55 -46.86
C LYS A 221 -24.13 -6.36 -48.15
N THR A 222 -23.49 -7.52 -48.08
CA THR A 222 -23.33 -8.42 -49.23
C THR A 222 -24.68 -8.96 -49.72
N HIS A 223 -25.62 -9.22 -48.82
CA HIS A 223 -26.98 -9.62 -49.17
C HIS A 223 -27.80 -8.49 -49.80
N PHE A 224 -27.72 -7.27 -49.27
CA PHE A 224 -28.39 -6.11 -49.88
C PHE A 224 -27.85 -5.82 -51.28
N LYS A 225 -26.53 -5.97 -51.48
CA LYS A 225 -25.91 -5.85 -52.81
C LYS A 225 -26.47 -6.89 -53.80
N ARG A 226 -26.58 -8.16 -53.38
CA ARG A 226 -27.16 -9.22 -54.23
C ARG A 226 -28.67 -9.11 -54.45
N LEU A 227 -29.42 -8.54 -53.49
CA LEU A 227 -30.85 -8.21 -53.66
C LEU A 227 -31.05 -7.06 -54.64
N ALA A 228 -30.16 -6.05 -54.62
CA ALA A 228 -30.15 -4.97 -55.61
C ALA A 228 -29.78 -5.48 -57.02
N GLU A 229 -28.98 -6.56 -57.10
CA GLU A 229 -28.63 -7.27 -58.34
C GLU A 229 -29.72 -8.26 -58.84
N GLY A 230 -30.88 -8.35 -58.16
CA GLY A 230 -32.08 -9.02 -58.70
C GLY A 230 -32.24 -10.52 -58.42
N GLN A 231 -31.39 -11.15 -57.59
CA GLN A 231 -31.48 -12.58 -57.27
C GLN A 231 -32.28 -12.83 -55.98
N LEU A 232 -33.59 -13.07 -56.08
CA LEU A 232 -34.51 -13.29 -54.93
C LEU A 232 -34.67 -14.76 -54.48
N GLY A 233 -33.89 -15.70 -55.05
CA GLY A 233 -34.29 -17.11 -55.12
C GLY A 233 -33.69 -18.13 -54.15
N ARG A 234 -32.97 -17.78 -53.06
CA ARG A 234 -32.42 -18.80 -52.15
C ARG A 234 -32.59 -18.51 -50.65
N PRO A 235 -32.89 -19.55 -49.82
CA PRO A 235 -33.05 -19.41 -48.38
C PRO A 235 -31.71 -19.11 -47.69
N MET A 236 -31.80 -18.40 -46.56
CA MET A 236 -30.64 -17.95 -45.77
C MET A 236 -29.83 -19.15 -45.27
N ALA A 237 -28.50 -19.08 -45.35
CA ALA A 237 -27.65 -19.96 -44.57
C ALA A 237 -27.86 -19.61 -43.09
N GLU A 238 -28.14 -20.63 -42.27
CA GLU A 238 -28.44 -20.48 -40.84
C GLU A 238 -27.35 -19.69 -40.14
N PHE A 239 -27.69 -18.47 -39.76
CA PHE A 239 -26.95 -17.73 -38.74
C PHE A 239 -26.92 -18.56 -37.48
N GLY A 240 -25.75 -18.65 -36.84
CA GLY A 240 -25.57 -19.37 -35.58
C GLY A 240 -26.74 -19.13 -34.63
N ARG A 241 -27.21 -20.23 -34.03
CA ARG A 241 -28.49 -20.55 -33.34
C ARG A 241 -29.22 -19.46 -32.51
N ASN A 242 -28.68 -18.25 -32.34
CA ASN A 242 -29.25 -17.17 -31.55
C ASN A 242 -30.06 -16.13 -32.36
N HIS A 243 -29.96 -16.11 -33.70
CA HIS A 243 -30.58 -15.05 -34.52
C HIS A 243 -31.92 -15.42 -35.17
N GLU A 244 -32.38 -16.67 -35.04
CA GLU A 244 -33.62 -17.17 -35.64
C GLU A 244 -34.86 -16.32 -35.29
N GLN A 245 -34.89 -15.75 -34.09
CA GLN A 245 -36.05 -14.99 -33.60
C GLN A 245 -36.04 -13.50 -33.95
N HIS A 246 -34.93 -12.92 -34.42
CA HIS A 246 -34.91 -11.52 -34.86
C HIS A 246 -35.41 -11.38 -36.31
N TYR A 247 -35.19 -12.40 -37.15
CA TYR A 247 -35.74 -12.46 -38.52
C TYR A 247 -37.25 -12.71 -38.56
N ARG A 248 -37.83 -13.32 -37.51
CA ARG A 248 -39.30 -13.45 -37.36
C ARG A 248 -40.02 -12.10 -37.26
N LYS A 249 -39.30 -11.02 -36.89
CA LYS A 249 -39.80 -9.64 -36.91
C LYS A 249 -39.60 -8.92 -38.25
N LEU A 250 -38.70 -9.38 -39.11
CA LEU A 250 -38.53 -8.85 -40.47
C LEU A 250 -39.45 -9.55 -41.49
N THR A 251 -39.90 -10.77 -41.22
CA THR A 251 -40.86 -11.50 -42.05
C THR A 251 -42.14 -10.72 -42.38
N PRO A 252 -42.76 -9.95 -41.46
CA PRO A 252 -43.91 -9.11 -41.81
C PRO A 252 -43.54 -7.91 -42.70
N TYR A 253 -42.32 -7.37 -42.61
CA TYR A 253 -41.87 -6.24 -43.43
C TYR A 253 -41.59 -6.64 -44.89
N CYS A 254 -40.97 -7.81 -45.11
CA CYS A 254 -40.84 -8.37 -46.45
C CYS A 254 -42.20 -8.76 -47.05
N ARG A 255 -43.15 -9.21 -46.22
CA ARG A 255 -44.53 -9.51 -46.64
C ARG A 255 -45.31 -8.23 -46.99
N TYR A 256 -45.08 -7.15 -46.26
CA TYR A 256 -45.64 -5.82 -46.53
C TYR A 256 -45.14 -5.26 -47.87
N TYR A 257 -43.83 -5.31 -48.13
CA TYR A 257 -43.26 -4.88 -49.41
C TYR A 257 -43.69 -5.76 -50.59
N ARG A 258 -43.83 -7.07 -50.38
CA ARG A 258 -44.33 -8.00 -51.41
C ARG A 258 -45.81 -7.77 -51.74
N ARG A 259 -46.62 -7.34 -50.76
CA ARG A 259 -48.05 -7.05 -50.94
C ARG A 259 -48.30 -5.69 -51.61
N ASN A 260 -47.44 -4.70 -51.36
CA ASN A 260 -47.57 -3.35 -51.94
C ASN A 260 -46.90 -3.17 -53.31
N LYS A 261 -46.04 -4.11 -53.76
CA LYS A 261 -45.49 -4.07 -55.13
C LYS A 261 -46.51 -4.44 -56.22
N GLN A 262 -47.72 -4.84 -55.82
CA GLN A 262 -48.80 -5.23 -56.73
C GLN A 262 -49.74 -4.07 -57.13
N TYR A 263 -49.49 -2.84 -56.65
CA TYR A 263 -50.23 -1.65 -57.08
C TYR A 263 -49.28 -0.51 -57.47
N CYS A 264 -49.17 -0.33 -58.79
CA CYS A 264 -48.88 0.91 -59.52
C CYS A 264 -47.69 1.79 -59.09
N LEU A 265 -46.55 1.61 -59.76
CA LEU A 265 -45.80 2.77 -60.25
C LEU A 265 -46.36 3.10 -61.65
N PRO A 266 -46.87 4.32 -61.91
CA PRO A 266 -47.28 4.71 -63.25
C PRO A 266 -46.02 4.96 -64.08
N ASP A 267 -45.71 4.03 -64.98
CA ASP A 267 -44.72 4.27 -66.01
C ASP A 267 -45.36 5.19 -67.06
N LYS A 268 -45.10 6.50 -66.95
CA LYS A 268 -45.23 7.41 -68.07
C LYS A 268 -44.09 7.05 -69.01
N TYR A 269 -44.29 6.14 -69.97
CA TYR A 269 -43.63 6.00 -71.28
C TYR A 269 -43.78 4.53 -71.73
N SER A 270 -44.27 4.34 -72.96
CA SER A 270 -44.67 3.07 -73.63
C SER A 270 -45.98 2.46 -73.07
N GLY A 271 -47.07 2.28 -73.81
CA GLY A 271 -47.22 1.99 -75.22
C GLY A 271 -47.55 0.49 -75.38
N VAL A 272 -48.85 0.16 -75.36
CA VAL A 272 -49.56 -0.94 -76.08
C VAL A 272 -48.85 -2.31 -76.06
N GLU A 273 -49.36 -3.40 -75.46
CA GLU A 273 -50.55 -4.14 -75.86
C GLU A 273 -50.68 -5.34 -74.90
N CYS A 274 -51.86 -5.62 -74.34
CA CYS A 274 -52.16 -6.91 -73.70
C CYS A 274 -53.09 -7.69 -74.61
N ARG A 275 -52.65 -8.88 -75.06
CA ARG A 275 -53.53 -9.96 -75.49
C ARG A 275 -53.14 -11.25 -74.78
N SER A 276 -54.18 -12.05 -74.51
CA SER A 276 -54.24 -13.27 -73.70
C SER A 276 -53.04 -14.20 -73.77
#